data_AF-A0A4Y3VQF0-F1
#
_entry.id   AF-A0A4Y3VQF0-F1
#
_cell.length_a   1.000
_cell.length_b   1.000
_cell.length_c   1.000
_cell.angle_alpha   90.00
_cell.angle_beta   90.00
_cell.angle_gamma   90.00
#
_symmetry.space_group_name_H-M   'P 1'
#
loop_
_entity.id
_entity.type
_entity.pdbx_description
1 polymer ?
#
loop_
_entity_poly.entity_id
_entity_poly.type
_entity_poly.pdbx_seq_one_letter_code
_entity_poly.pdbx_strand_id
1 'polypeptide(L)'
;MTATESLIAKAEAHSAHNYHPLPVVVSSADGAWMTDVEGRRYLDLLAGYSALNFGHGNRRLIEAAKAQLERVTLTSRAFHHDRFAAFCTELAELCGMEMVLPMNTGAEAVESAVKTARKWGYRVKGVPAEMAKIVVASGNFHGRTTTIISFSTDPEARADFGPYTPGFEIVPYGDLTAMRAAMTENTVAVLLEPIQGESGVIVPPAGYLPAVRELTRERNVLFVADEIQSGLGRTGRTFACEHEGVVPDMYVLGKALGGGIVPVSAVVSSAEVLGVFRPGEHGSTFGGNPLACAVALEVIAMLRSGEYQARAAELGEHLHRELAALTGTGRVTQVRGRGLWAGVDIHPRFGTGREVSEKLMDRGVLVKDTHGSTIRIAPPLVIAKEDLDWGLAQLRGVLGVQGSV
;
A
#
# COMPACT_ATOMS: atom_id res chain seq x y z
N MET A 1 23.04 -26.83 -12.56
CA MET A 1 22.67 -25.47 -12.19
C MET A 1 21.65 -24.99 -13.20
N THR A 2 20.42 -24.72 -12.78
CA THR A 2 19.37 -24.18 -13.65
C THR A 2 19.65 -22.71 -14.00
N ALA A 3 18.91 -22.15 -14.95
CA ALA A 3 19.01 -20.72 -15.29
C ALA A 3 18.64 -19.85 -14.07
N THR A 4 17.62 -20.25 -13.32
CA THR A 4 17.19 -19.60 -12.08
C THR A 4 18.33 -19.59 -11.05
N GLU A 5 18.92 -20.74 -10.74
CA GLU A 5 20.02 -20.84 -9.76
C GLU A 5 21.22 -19.96 -10.16
N SER A 6 21.57 -19.93 -11.45
CA SER A 6 22.67 -19.10 -11.96
C SER A 6 22.42 -17.61 -11.80
N LEU A 7 21.19 -17.14 -12.09
CA LEU A 7 20.83 -15.73 -11.98
C LEU A 7 20.73 -15.28 -10.51
N ILE A 8 20.18 -16.13 -9.64
CA ILE A 8 20.12 -15.86 -8.19
C ILE A 8 21.54 -15.74 -7.63
N ALA A 9 22.42 -16.70 -7.90
CA ALA A 9 23.80 -16.67 -7.39
C ALA A 9 24.57 -15.42 -7.84
N LYS A 10 24.40 -14.98 -9.09
CA LYS A 10 25.01 -13.73 -9.59
C LYS A 10 24.45 -12.51 -8.88
N ALA A 11 23.15 -12.46 -8.63
CA ALA A 11 22.52 -11.35 -7.91
C ALA A 11 23.01 -11.32 -6.46
N GLU A 12 23.03 -12.46 -5.78
CA GLU A 12 23.52 -12.60 -4.40
C GLU A 12 24.99 -12.18 -4.25
N ALA A 13 25.83 -12.43 -5.26
CA ALA A 13 27.23 -12.01 -5.24
C ALA A 13 27.43 -10.48 -5.27
N HIS A 14 26.41 -9.72 -5.69
CA HIS A 14 26.54 -8.29 -5.99
C HIS A 14 25.45 -7.40 -5.39
N SER A 15 24.47 -7.96 -4.68
CA SER A 15 23.36 -7.22 -4.08
C SER A 15 23.40 -7.29 -2.56
N ALA A 16 22.80 -6.31 -1.89
CA ALA A 16 22.58 -6.38 -0.46
C ALA A 16 21.56 -7.48 -0.13
N HIS A 17 21.81 -8.27 0.91
CA HIS A 17 20.94 -9.36 1.34
C HIS A 17 19.80 -8.89 2.26
N ASN A 18 19.10 -7.82 1.86
CA ASN A 18 18.03 -7.21 2.64
C ASN A 18 16.62 -7.73 2.26
N TYR A 19 16.54 -8.77 1.42
CA TYR A 19 15.32 -9.47 1.05
C TYR A 19 15.52 -10.98 1.13
N HIS A 20 14.43 -11.72 1.37
CA HIS A 20 14.39 -13.18 1.29
C HIS A 20 13.32 -13.63 0.27
N PRO A 21 13.63 -13.58 -1.05
CA PRO A 21 12.68 -13.93 -2.12
C PRO A 21 12.30 -15.41 -2.12
N LEU A 22 11.23 -15.75 -2.84
CA LEU A 22 11.05 -17.12 -3.33
C LEU A 22 12.02 -17.33 -4.51
N PRO A 23 12.54 -18.56 -4.73
CA PRO A 23 13.53 -18.82 -5.79
C PRO A 23 12.90 -18.88 -7.19
N VAL A 24 12.26 -17.78 -7.62
CA VAL A 24 11.62 -17.61 -8.92
C VAL A 24 12.22 -16.39 -9.60
N VAL A 25 12.71 -16.56 -10.83
CA VAL A 25 13.27 -15.46 -11.63
C VAL A 25 12.32 -15.17 -12.79
N VAL A 26 11.46 -14.17 -12.59
CA VAL A 26 10.44 -13.76 -13.57
C VAL A 26 11.08 -13.11 -14.81
N SER A 27 10.64 -13.51 -16.00
CA SER A 27 11.12 -12.99 -17.29
C SER A 27 10.07 -12.19 -18.05
N SER A 28 8.78 -12.53 -17.89
CA SER A 28 7.65 -11.85 -18.54
C SER A 28 6.38 -12.01 -17.70
N ALA A 29 5.43 -11.11 -17.87
CA ALA A 29 4.16 -11.16 -17.16
C ALA A 29 3.05 -10.44 -17.94
N ASP A 30 1.82 -10.94 -17.80
CA ASP A 30 0.61 -10.39 -18.43
C ASP A 30 -0.61 -10.63 -17.53
N GLY A 31 -1.39 -9.59 -17.29
CA GLY A 31 -2.56 -9.63 -16.40
C GLY A 31 -2.18 -10.09 -14.99
N ALA A 32 -2.67 -11.27 -14.59
CA ALA A 32 -2.37 -11.90 -13.31
C ALA A 32 -1.33 -13.02 -13.39
N TRP A 33 -0.70 -13.25 -14.55
CA TRP A 33 0.24 -14.35 -14.76
C TRP A 33 1.67 -13.86 -14.96
N MET A 34 2.63 -14.57 -14.36
CA MET A 34 4.06 -14.38 -14.54
C MET A 34 4.67 -15.64 -15.15
N THR A 35 5.70 -15.49 -15.99
CA THR A 35 6.48 -16.59 -16.55
C THR A 35 7.94 -16.40 -16.16
N ASP A 36 8.57 -17.43 -15.61
CA ASP A 36 9.98 -17.39 -15.23
C ASP A 36 10.92 -17.61 -16.43
N VAL A 37 12.23 -17.56 -16.17
CA VAL A 37 13.29 -17.80 -17.18
C VAL A 37 13.36 -19.27 -17.64
N GLU A 38 12.67 -20.18 -16.95
CA GLU A 38 12.57 -21.60 -17.31
C GLU A 38 11.27 -21.91 -18.06
N GLY A 39 10.44 -20.89 -18.31
CA GLY A 39 9.18 -21.01 -19.05
C GLY A 39 8.01 -21.47 -18.19
N ARG A 40 8.17 -21.59 -16.87
CA ARG A 40 7.09 -21.99 -15.97
C ARG A 40 6.20 -20.78 -15.66
N ARG A 41 4.89 -21.00 -15.72
CA ARG A 41 3.87 -19.98 -15.43
C ARG A 41 3.41 -20.04 -13.98
N TYR A 42 3.18 -18.86 -13.41
CA TYR A 42 2.70 -18.68 -12.05
C TYR A 42 1.56 -17.66 -12.01
N LEU A 43 0.52 -17.96 -11.25
CA LEU A 43 -0.51 -16.98 -10.91
C LEU A 43 0.02 -16.06 -9.81
N ASP A 44 0.01 -14.75 -10.07
CA ASP A 44 0.39 -13.70 -9.13
C ASP A 44 -0.78 -13.35 -8.20
N LEU A 45 -0.70 -13.83 -6.96
CA LEU A 45 -1.61 -13.47 -5.88
C LEU A 45 -0.94 -12.48 -4.90
N LEU A 46 0.07 -11.72 -5.33
CA LEU A 46 0.74 -10.69 -4.54
C LEU A 46 0.61 -9.28 -5.15
N ALA A 47 0.61 -9.19 -6.48
CA ALA A 47 0.52 -7.94 -7.26
C ALA A 47 1.51 -6.87 -6.80
N GLY A 48 2.75 -7.26 -6.50
CA GLY A 48 3.79 -6.35 -6.00
C GLY A 48 3.37 -5.60 -4.74
N TYR A 49 2.73 -6.29 -3.79
CA TYR A 49 2.19 -5.70 -2.56
C TYR A 49 1.12 -4.62 -2.84
N SER A 50 0.23 -4.89 -3.80
CA SER A 50 -0.81 -3.98 -4.33
C SER A 50 -0.30 -2.82 -5.20
N ALA A 51 0.93 -2.87 -5.70
CA ALA A 51 1.42 -1.91 -6.70
C ALA A 51 0.90 -2.19 -8.12
N LEU A 52 0.51 -3.44 -8.41
CA LEU A 52 0.02 -3.89 -9.71
C LEU A 52 -1.49 -4.13 -9.69
N ASN A 53 -2.27 -3.22 -9.09
CA ASN A 53 -3.73 -3.32 -9.08
C ASN A 53 -4.31 -3.52 -10.49
N PHE A 54 -3.72 -2.91 -11.52
CA PHE A 54 -4.23 -2.97 -12.88
C PHE A 54 -3.61 -4.08 -13.76
N GLY A 55 -2.84 -4.98 -13.15
CA GLY A 55 -2.21 -6.12 -13.81
C GLY A 55 -0.88 -5.79 -14.50
N HIS A 56 -0.11 -6.84 -14.72
CA HIS A 56 1.11 -6.79 -15.54
C HIS A 56 0.76 -6.50 -16.98
N GLY A 57 1.62 -5.79 -17.70
CA GLY A 57 1.45 -5.60 -19.14
C GLY A 57 0.26 -4.72 -19.54
N ASN A 58 -0.37 -3.99 -18.60
CA ASN A 58 -1.60 -3.24 -18.89
C ASN A 58 -1.41 -2.27 -20.06
N ARG A 59 -2.16 -2.51 -21.14
CA ARG A 59 -1.94 -1.83 -22.43
C ARG A 59 -2.13 -0.32 -22.33
N ARG A 60 -3.16 0.15 -21.61
CA ARG A 60 -3.45 1.59 -21.44
C ARG A 60 -2.28 2.29 -20.76
N LEU A 61 -1.79 1.72 -19.66
CA LEU A 61 -0.68 2.28 -18.89
C LEU A 61 0.64 2.26 -19.69
N ILE A 62 0.93 1.18 -20.42
CA ILE A 62 2.13 1.07 -21.25
C ILE A 62 2.10 2.06 -22.42
N GLU A 63 0.95 2.23 -23.07
CA GLU A 63 0.80 3.20 -24.16
C GLU A 63 0.98 4.64 -23.67
N ALA A 64 0.40 4.99 -22.51
CA ALA A 64 0.61 6.29 -21.88
C ALA A 64 2.09 6.53 -21.56
N ALA A 65 2.79 5.54 -21.01
CA ALA A 65 4.22 5.62 -20.74
C ALA A 65 5.05 5.80 -22.03
N LYS A 66 4.81 4.97 -23.06
CA LYS A 66 5.53 5.04 -24.34
C LYS A 66 5.33 6.38 -25.04
N ALA A 67 4.08 6.85 -25.12
CA ALA A 67 3.77 8.14 -25.71
C ALA A 67 4.49 9.31 -25.01
N GLN A 68 4.68 9.23 -23.69
CA GLN A 68 5.39 10.26 -22.94
C GLN A 68 6.92 10.12 -23.04
N LEU A 69 7.46 8.89 -23.16
CA LEU A 69 8.88 8.62 -23.39
C LEU A 69 9.41 9.26 -24.69
N GLU A 70 8.58 9.30 -25.73
CA GLU A 70 8.91 9.94 -27.02
C GLU A 70 8.92 11.48 -26.96
N ARG A 71 8.55 12.07 -25.81
CA ARG A 71 8.39 13.51 -25.65
C ARG A 71 9.38 14.11 -24.66
N VAL A 72 9.10 13.95 -23.37
CA VAL A 72 9.91 14.49 -22.27
C VAL A 72 9.66 13.66 -21.03
N THR A 73 10.73 13.29 -20.33
CA THR A 73 10.66 12.40 -19.16
C THR A 73 10.93 13.14 -17.86
N LEU A 74 11.81 14.14 -17.87
CA LEU A 74 12.20 14.90 -16.69
C LEU A 74 12.57 16.34 -17.05
N THR A 75 12.03 17.30 -16.32
CA THR A 75 12.37 18.74 -16.43
C THR A 75 12.85 19.33 -15.10
N SER A 76 12.85 18.54 -14.02
CA SER A 76 12.79 19.02 -12.63
C SER A 76 11.53 19.85 -12.33
N ARG A 77 11.40 20.32 -11.09
CA ARG A 77 10.40 21.31 -10.67
C ARG A 77 10.82 22.78 -10.90
N ALA A 78 12.02 23.01 -11.43
CA ALA A 78 12.51 24.34 -11.79
C ALA A 78 11.87 24.89 -13.07
N PHE A 79 11.39 24.00 -13.95
CA PHE A 79 10.65 24.35 -15.17
C PHE A 79 9.29 23.65 -15.18
N HIS A 80 8.30 24.30 -15.78
CA HIS A 80 6.98 23.71 -15.97
C HIS A 80 6.98 22.71 -17.14
N HIS A 81 6.09 21.73 -17.06
CA HIS A 81 5.74 20.85 -18.17
C HIS A 81 4.22 20.70 -18.24
N ASP A 82 3.73 20.31 -19.42
CA ASP A 82 2.31 20.32 -19.77
C ASP A 82 1.47 19.24 -19.06
N ARG A 83 2.11 18.20 -18.51
CA ARG A 83 1.42 17.15 -17.72
C ARG A 83 1.14 17.52 -16.27
N PHE A 84 1.87 18.48 -15.70
CA PHE A 84 1.83 18.73 -14.26
C PHE A 84 0.47 19.22 -13.77
N ALA A 85 -0.10 20.19 -14.49
CA ALA A 85 -1.37 20.82 -14.14
C ALA A 85 -2.51 19.80 -14.13
N ALA A 86 -2.65 19.02 -15.20
CA ALA A 86 -3.68 17.98 -15.30
C ALA A 86 -3.53 16.95 -14.17
N PHE A 87 -2.32 16.48 -13.90
CA PHE A 87 -2.08 15.51 -12.83
C PHE A 87 -2.53 16.04 -11.46
N CYS A 88 -2.14 17.27 -11.11
CA CYS A 88 -2.55 17.87 -9.84
C CYS A 88 -4.06 18.08 -9.76
N THR A 89 -4.68 18.62 -10.81
CA THR A 89 -6.13 18.87 -10.85
C THR A 89 -6.92 17.59 -10.73
N GLU A 90 -6.63 16.59 -11.58
CA GLU A 90 -7.44 15.37 -11.63
C GLU A 90 -7.27 14.50 -10.38
N LEU A 91 -6.07 14.48 -9.78
CA LEU A 91 -5.84 13.76 -8.52
C LEU A 91 -6.51 14.46 -7.33
N ALA A 92 -6.47 15.80 -7.29
CA ALA A 92 -7.19 16.57 -6.28
C ALA A 92 -8.71 16.31 -6.36
N GLU A 93 -9.27 16.38 -7.57
CA GLU A 93 -10.67 16.07 -7.83
C GLU A 93 -11.04 14.63 -7.46
N LEU A 94 -10.20 13.64 -7.80
CA LEU A 94 -10.42 12.23 -7.42
C LEU A 94 -10.52 12.07 -5.90
N CYS A 95 -9.72 12.82 -5.14
CA CYS A 95 -9.72 12.79 -3.68
C CYS A 95 -10.78 13.69 -3.04
N GLY A 96 -11.48 14.52 -3.81
CA GLY A 96 -12.35 15.58 -3.27
C GLY A 96 -11.60 16.64 -2.46
N MET A 97 -10.37 16.98 -2.88
CA MET A 97 -9.43 17.85 -2.18
C MET A 97 -8.92 18.98 -3.11
N GLU A 98 -7.99 19.80 -2.63
CA GLU A 98 -7.60 21.04 -3.33
C GLU A 98 -6.15 21.01 -3.84
N MET A 99 -5.23 20.36 -3.12
CA MET A 99 -3.81 20.43 -3.44
C MET A 99 -3.12 19.08 -3.40
N VAL A 100 -2.12 18.93 -4.27
CA VAL A 100 -1.35 17.71 -4.48
C VAL A 100 0.15 18.03 -4.39
N LEU A 101 0.85 17.26 -3.56
CA LEU A 101 2.31 17.26 -3.48
C LEU A 101 2.83 15.89 -3.93
N PRO A 102 3.32 15.76 -5.18
CA PRO A 102 3.85 14.50 -5.68
C PRO A 102 5.28 14.24 -5.22
N MET A 103 5.55 12.98 -4.91
CA MET A 103 6.85 12.40 -4.60
C MET A 103 7.03 11.09 -5.41
N ASN A 104 8.03 10.27 -5.10
CA ASN A 104 8.35 9.08 -5.91
C ASN A 104 7.95 7.79 -5.18
N THR A 105 8.22 7.71 -3.88
CA THR A 105 7.94 6.51 -3.08
C THR A 105 6.94 6.77 -1.97
N GLY A 106 6.24 5.73 -1.52
CA GLY A 106 5.35 5.83 -0.36
C GLY A 106 6.04 6.40 0.88
N ALA A 107 7.29 6.01 1.13
CA ALA A 107 8.07 6.53 2.24
C ALA A 107 8.33 8.05 2.13
N GLU A 108 8.60 8.56 0.92
CA GLU A 108 8.71 10.01 0.72
C GLU A 108 7.38 10.73 0.95
N ALA A 109 6.26 10.16 0.49
CA ALA A 109 4.95 10.76 0.73
C ALA A 109 4.57 10.78 2.23
N VAL A 110 4.94 9.74 2.99
CA VAL A 110 4.80 9.73 4.46
C VAL A 110 5.70 10.78 5.10
N GLU A 111 6.97 10.90 4.71
CA GLU A 111 7.87 11.96 5.20
C GLU A 111 7.30 13.36 4.89
N SER A 112 6.75 13.55 3.69
CA SER A 112 6.06 14.78 3.31
C SER A 112 4.86 15.03 4.22
N ALA A 113 4.01 14.03 4.49
CA ALA A 113 2.85 14.17 5.38
C ALA A 113 3.25 14.49 6.83
N VAL A 114 4.31 13.86 7.35
CA VAL A 114 4.89 14.17 8.68
C VAL A 114 5.37 15.61 8.73
N LYS A 115 6.08 16.07 7.69
CA LYS A 115 6.53 17.48 7.59
C LYS A 115 5.35 18.44 7.50
N THR A 116 4.33 18.13 6.71
CA THR A 116 3.10 18.93 6.58
C THR A 116 2.42 19.06 7.94
N ALA A 117 2.16 17.95 8.62
CA ALA A 117 1.49 17.92 9.92
C ALA A 117 2.23 18.74 10.97
N ARG A 118 3.56 18.60 11.08
CA ARG A 118 4.38 19.39 12.00
C ARG A 118 4.32 20.88 11.66
N LYS A 119 4.49 21.22 10.38
CA LYS A 119 4.53 22.62 9.93
C LYS A 119 3.18 23.31 10.10
N TRP A 120 2.07 22.63 9.79
CA TRP A 120 0.72 23.07 10.09
C TRP A 120 0.51 23.22 11.60
N GLY A 121 0.97 22.25 12.38
CA GLY A 121 0.92 22.29 13.84
C GLY A 121 1.57 23.55 14.43
N TYR A 122 2.74 23.93 13.93
CA TYR A 122 3.44 25.14 14.40
C TYR A 122 2.84 26.44 13.85
N ARG A 123 2.47 26.48 12.57
CA ARG A 123 2.08 27.73 11.90
C ARG A 123 0.59 28.06 12.00
N VAL A 124 -0.27 27.04 12.11
CA VAL A 124 -1.72 27.19 12.06
C VAL A 124 -2.33 26.82 13.41
N LYS A 125 -2.06 25.61 13.91
CA LYS A 125 -2.58 25.19 15.23
C LYS A 125 -1.94 25.96 16.39
N GLY A 126 -0.68 26.39 16.25
CA GLY A 126 0.03 27.17 17.26
C GLY A 126 0.71 26.35 18.36
N VAL A 127 1.05 25.08 18.09
CA VAL A 127 1.84 24.26 19.03
C VAL A 127 3.24 24.88 19.20
N PRO A 128 3.83 24.89 20.42
CA PRO A 128 5.17 25.42 20.64
C PRO A 128 6.23 24.74 19.75
N ALA A 129 7.28 25.48 19.41
CA ALA A 129 8.36 24.97 18.57
C ALA A 129 8.94 23.66 19.11
N GLU A 130 9.20 22.71 18.21
CA GLU A 130 9.76 21.37 18.51
C GLU A 130 8.88 20.46 19.40
N MET A 131 7.68 20.89 19.77
CA MET A 131 6.80 20.12 20.66
C MET A 131 5.75 19.28 19.92
N ALA A 132 5.64 19.38 18.59
CA ALA A 132 4.62 18.66 17.83
C ALA A 132 4.71 17.14 18.00
N LYS A 133 3.58 16.52 18.36
CA LYS A 133 3.41 15.07 18.48
C LYS A 133 2.49 14.52 17.39
N ILE A 134 2.84 13.37 16.83
CA ILE A 134 2.00 12.62 15.91
C ILE A 134 1.66 11.28 16.56
N VAL A 135 0.37 10.96 16.68
CA VAL A 135 -0.07 9.65 17.15
C VAL A 135 -0.07 8.67 15.98
N VAL A 136 0.54 7.51 16.16
CA VAL A 136 0.54 6.39 15.21
C VAL A 136 0.08 5.11 15.90
N ALA A 137 -0.26 4.08 15.14
CA ALA A 137 -0.62 2.78 15.70
C ALA A 137 0.56 1.79 15.73
N SER A 138 0.61 0.91 16.73
CA SER A 138 1.49 -0.26 16.74
C SER A 138 1.19 -1.17 15.55
N GLY A 139 2.19 -1.83 14.98
CA GLY A 139 2.04 -2.65 13.77
C GLY A 139 1.96 -1.84 12.48
N ASN A 140 2.23 -0.54 12.52
CA ASN A 140 2.27 0.28 11.31
C ASN A 140 3.41 -0.13 10.38
N PHE A 141 3.19 0.04 9.08
CA PHE A 141 4.25 0.06 8.08
C PHE A 141 4.05 1.25 7.15
N HIS A 142 4.79 2.31 7.42
CA HIS A 142 4.73 3.53 6.61
C HIS A 142 5.96 3.72 5.71
N GLY A 143 6.93 2.80 5.72
CA GLY A 143 8.19 2.91 4.98
C GLY A 143 9.44 2.53 5.78
N ARG A 144 10.61 2.90 5.26
CA ARG A 144 11.93 2.46 5.78
C ARG A 144 12.94 3.61 5.98
N THR A 145 12.52 4.87 5.95
CA THR A 145 13.41 5.99 6.29
C THR A 145 13.67 6.03 7.80
N THR A 146 14.74 6.71 8.21
CA THR A 146 15.12 6.85 9.63
C THR A 146 13.99 7.43 10.48
N THR A 147 13.26 8.46 10.01
CA THR A 147 12.10 8.98 10.74
C THR A 147 10.96 7.96 10.81
N ILE A 148 10.69 7.24 9.72
CA ILE A 148 9.57 6.31 9.69
C ILE A 148 9.79 5.13 10.63
N ILE A 149 10.98 4.53 10.60
CA ILE A 149 11.31 3.42 11.50
C ILE A 149 11.40 3.87 12.98
N SER A 150 11.53 5.18 13.25
CA SER A 150 11.54 5.72 14.62
C SER A 150 10.21 5.53 15.35
N PHE A 151 9.11 5.37 14.61
CA PHE A 151 7.79 5.06 15.14
C PHE A 151 7.28 3.67 14.75
N SER A 152 8.16 2.80 14.24
CA SER A 152 7.87 1.38 14.06
C SER A 152 7.91 0.65 15.40
N THR A 153 7.04 -0.35 15.54
CA THR A 153 7.08 -1.35 16.61
C THR A 153 7.64 -2.70 16.15
N ASP A 154 7.99 -2.84 14.87
CA ASP A 154 8.68 -4.03 14.35
C ASP A 154 10.16 -3.98 14.76
N PRO A 155 10.64 -4.91 15.61
CA PRO A 155 12.02 -4.95 16.06
C PRO A 155 13.02 -5.06 14.92
N GLU A 156 12.72 -5.83 13.86
CA GLU A 156 13.64 -6.03 12.73
C GLU A 156 13.76 -4.76 11.88
N ALA A 157 12.65 -4.05 11.69
CA ALA A 157 12.68 -2.77 10.97
C ALA A 157 13.38 -1.65 11.74
N ARG A 158 13.50 -1.78 13.06
CA ARG A 158 13.97 -0.71 13.95
C ARG A 158 15.41 -0.90 14.41
N ALA A 159 15.85 -2.13 14.69
CA ALA A 159 17.13 -2.42 15.33
C ALA A 159 18.33 -1.76 14.63
N ASP A 160 19.30 -1.29 15.42
CA ASP A 160 20.61 -0.79 14.97
C ASP A 160 20.62 0.42 14.01
N PHE A 161 19.52 1.21 13.96
CA PHE A 161 19.42 2.44 13.16
C PHE A 161 19.29 3.75 13.96
N GLY A 162 19.50 3.70 15.29
CA GLY A 162 19.39 4.87 16.17
C GLY A 162 20.51 5.91 15.98
N PRO A 163 20.35 7.14 16.51
CA PRO A 163 19.23 7.63 17.33
C PRO A 163 17.95 7.90 16.51
N TYR A 164 16.79 7.66 17.12
CA TYR A 164 15.48 7.77 16.48
C TYR A 164 14.90 9.17 16.56
N THR A 165 14.21 9.60 15.50
CA THR A 165 13.50 10.87 15.41
C THR A 165 12.37 10.92 16.46
N PRO A 166 12.37 11.90 17.40
CA PRO A 166 11.34 12.01 18.42
C PRO A 166 10.03 12.57 17.86
N GLY A 167 9.02 12.68 18.73
CA GLY A 167 7.76 13.36 18.41
C GLY A 167 6.64 12.44 17.91
N PHE A 168 6.72 11.15 18.23
CA PHE A 168 5.70 10.16 17.91
C PHE A 168 5.19 9.49 19.19
N GLU A 169 3.89 9.25 19.24
CA GLU A 169 3.22 8.51 20.31
C GLU A 169 2.56 7.28 19.70
N ILE A 170 2.86 6.09 20.21
CA ILE A 170 2.42 4.82 19.63
C ILE A 170 1.31 4.23 20.48
N VAL A 171 0.14 3.97 19.89
CA VAL A 171 -1.01 3.35 20.55
C VAL A 171 -1.38 2.02 19.90
N PRO A 172 -2.06 1.09 20.59
CA PRO A 172 -2.58 -0.12 19.96
C PRO A 172 -3.51 0.19 18.77
N TYR A 173 -3.35 -0.53 17.65
CA TYR A 173 -4.23 -0.35 16.48
C TYR A 173 -5.67 -0.75 16.81
N GLY A 174 -6.64 0.06 16.39
CA GLY A 174 -8.06 -0.19 16.65
C GLY A 174 -8.53 0.19 18.06
N ASP A 175 -7.66 0.77 18.90
CA ASP A 175 -8.01 1.21 20.26
C ASP A 175 -8.21 2.73 20.33
N LEU A 176 -9.48 3.16 20.21
CA LEU A 176 -9.86 4.57 20.30
C LEU A 176 -9.63 5.15 21.72
N THR A 177 -9.71 4.33 22.77
CA THR A 177 -9.51 4.79 24.15
C THR A 177 -8.06 5.15 24.38
N ALA A 178 -7.14 4.26 23.96
CA ALA A 178 -5.71 4.53 23.99
C ALA A 178 -5.34 5.74 23.13
N MET A 179 -5.90 5.86 21.93
CA MET A 179 -5.71 7.04 21.08
C MET A 179 -6.13 8.33 21.78
N ARG A 180 -7.33 8.36 22.37
CA ARG A 180 -7.84 9.54 23.09
C ARG A 180 -6.94 9.92 24.26
N ALA A 181 -6.41 8.94 24.99
CA ALA A 181 -5.50 9.16 26.11
C ALA A 181 -4.12 9.69 25.67
N ALA A 182 -3.64 9.27 24.50
CA ALA A 182 -2.36 9.69 23.92
C ALA A 182 -2.36 11.13 23.37
N MET A 183 -3.53 11.67 23.01
CA MET A 183 -3.64 13.01 22.44
C MET A 183 -3.49 14.10 23.51
N THR A 184 -2.59 15.04 23.26
CA THR A 184 -2.34 16.22 24.10
C THR A 184 -2.60 17.51 23.30
N GLU A 185 -2.45 18.66 23.96
CA GLU A 185 -2.48 19.97 23.31
C GLU A 185 -1.41 20.12 22.21
N ASN A 186 -0.32 19.35 22.29
CA ASN A 186 0.78 19.36 21.33
C ASN A 186 0.59 18.34 20.19
N THR A 187 -0.47 17.54 20.20
CA THR A 187 -0.75 16.60 19.11
C THR A 187 -1.16 17.36 17.86
N VAL A 188 -0.52 17.09 16.72
CA VAL A 188 -0.78 17.77 15.44
C VAL A 188 -1.42 16.86 14.41
N ALA A 189 -1.18 15.54 14.51
CA ALA A 189 -1.81 14.57 13.62
C ALA A 189 -2.01 13.19 14.29
N VAL A 190 -2.95 12.44 13.73
CA VAL A 190 -3.05 10.98 13.81
C VAL A 190 -2.71 10.44 12.41
N LEU A 191 -1.70 9.58 12.30
CA LEU A 191 -1.30 8.91 11.07
C LEU A 191 -1.62 7.41 11.17
N LEU A 192 -2.47 6.91 10.27
CA LEU A 192 -2.91 5.51 10.26
C LEU A 192 -3.04 4.95 8.85
N GLU A 193 -2.79 3.67 8.72
CA GLU A 193 -3.35 2.85 7.64
C GLU A 193 -4.84 2.57 7.92
N PRO A 194 -5.77 2.78 6.97
CA PRO A 194 -7.17 2.38 7.12
C PRO A 194 -7.33 0.86 7.32
N ILE A 195 -6.39 0.07 6.78
CA ILE A 195 -6.21 -1.36 7.02
C ILE A 195 -4.70 -1.60 7.09
N GLN A 196 -4.18 -2.13 8.19
CA GLN A 196 -2.73 -2.37 8.29
C GLN A 196 -2.32 -3.54 7.41
N GLY A 197 -1.49 -3.24 6.42
CA GLY A 197 -1.23 -4.18 5.35
C GLY A 197 -0.10 -5.16 5.61
N GLU A 198 1.09 -4.65 5.96
CA GLU A 198 2.24 -5.50 6.27
C GLU A 198 2.02 -6.31 7.55
N SER A 199 1.25 -5.79 8.52
CA SER A 199 0.79 -6.53 9.72
C SER A 199 -0.16 -7.69 9.43
N GLY A 200 -0.39 -8.01 8.15
CA GLY A 200 -1.18 -9.15 7.72
C GLY A 200 -2.61 -8.79 7.38
N VAL A 201 -2.87 -7.61 6.83
CA VAL A 201 -4.22 -7.18 6.39
C VAL A 201 -5.20 -7.08 7.57
N ILE A 202 -4.79 -6.37 8.62
CA ILE A 202 -5.59 -6.14 9.83
C ILE A 202 -6.64 -5.08 9.54
N VAL A 203 -7.90 -5.51 9.46
CA VAL A 203 -9.06 -4.61 9.35
C VAL A 203 -9.41 -4.13 10.76
N PRO A 204 -9.52 -2.81 11.00
CA PRO A 204 -9.88 -2.31 12.33
C PRO A 204 -11.34 -2.64 12.68
N PRO A 205 -11.73 -2.56 13.97
CA PRO A 205 -13.12 -2.70 14.38
C PRO A 205 -14.05 -1.73 13.62
N ALA A 206 -15.25 -2.17 13.30
CA ALA A 206 -16.24 -1.32 12.63
C ALA A 206 -16.50 -0.03 13.43
N GLY A 207 -16.54 1.12 12.74
CA GLY A 207 -16.75 2.43 13.37
C GLY A 207 -15.48 3.05 13.96
N TYR A 208 -14.33 2.35 13.94
CA TYR A 208 -13.07 2.90 14.43
C TYR A 208 -12.63 4.13 13.62
N LEU A 209 -12.58 4.07 12.29
CA LEU A 209 -12.13 5.19 11.47
C LEU A 209 -13.06 6.42 11.57
N PRO A 210 -14.41 6.29 11.54
CA PRO A 210 -15.32 7.39 11.85
C PRO A 210 -15.06 8.02 13.21
N ALA A 211 -14.86 7.21 14.25
CA ALA A 211 -14.62 7.72 15.60
C ALA A 211 -13.25 8.41 15.74
N VAL A 212 -12.22 7.93 15.04
CA VAL A 212 -10.93 8.64 14.90
C VAL A 212 -11.14 9.98 14.19
N ARG A 213 -11.96 10.03 13.14
CA ARG A 213 -12.23 11.28 12.42
C ARG A 213 -12.98 12.30 13.28
N GLU A 214 -13.96 11.84 14.06
CA GLU A 214 -14.68 12.68 15.02
C GLU A 214 -13.71 13.25 16.08
N LEU A 215 -12.93 12.38 16.72
CA LEU A 215 -11.95 12.75 17.73
C LEU A 215 -10.91 13.75 17.21
N THR A 216 -10.38 13.53 16.00
CA THR A 216 -9.40 14.44 15.39
C THR A 216 -10.00 15.81 15.09
N ARG A 217 -11.23 15.88 14.60
CA ARG A 217 -11.95 17.16 14.42
C ARG A 217 -12.20 17.88 15.75
N GLU A 218 -12.70 17.18 16.78
CA GLU A 218 -12.94 17.74 18.11
C GLU A 218 -11.67 18.38 18.71
N ARG A 219 -10.50 17.78 18.45
CA ARG A 219 -9.22 18.19 19.03
C ARG A 219 -8.40 19.13 18.13
N ASN A 220 -8.95 19.54 16.99
CA ASN A 220 -8.22 20.25 15.94
C ASN A 220 -6.87 19.56 15.64
N VAL A 221 -6.93 18.27 15.31
CA VAL A 221 -5.79 17.41 14.96
C VAL A 221 -6.04 16.89 13.55
N LEU A 222 -4.99 16.80 12.73
CA LEU A 222 -5.12 16.26 11.39
C LEU A 222 -5.31 14.74 11.41
N PHE A 223 -6.28 14.22 10.67
CA PHE A 223 -6.32 12.79 10.33
C PHE A 223 -5.60 12.54 9.01
N VAL A 224 -4.53 11.75 9.04
CA VAL A 224 -3.71 11.36 7.89
C VAL A 224 -3.95 9.88 7.61
N ALA A 225 -4.58 9.60 6.47
CA ALA A 225 -4.83 8.23 6.01
C ALA A 225 -3.73 7.79 5.03
N ASP A 226 -2.94 6.81 5.44
CA ASP A 226 -2.04 6.09 4.56
C ASP A 226 -2.81 5.07 3.72
N GLU A 227 -3.20 5.50 2.51
CA GLU A 227 -3.92 4.69 1.53
C GLU A 227 -2.96 4.13 0.46
N ILE A 228 -1.64 4.11 0.74
CA ILE A 228 -0.64 3.61 -0.21
C ILE A 228 -0.95 2.17 -0.62
N GLN A 229 -1.36 1.30 0.31
CA GLN A 229 -1.70 -0.09 0.00
C GLN A 229 -3.21 -0.37 -0.09
N SER A 230 -4.01 0.23 0.80
CA SER A 230 -5.45 -0.04 0.90
C SER A 230 -6.29 0.69 -0.15
N GLY A 231 -5.75 1.75 -0.74
CA GLY A 231 -6.45 2.61 -1.67
C GLY A 231 -6.38 2.14 -3.12
N LEU A 232 -6.78 3.06 -4.00
CA LEU A 232 -6.74 2.95 -5.46
C LEU A 232 -7.40 1.66 -5.98
N GLY A 233 -8.59 1.35 -5.44
CA GLY A 233 -9.43 0.24 -5.89
C GLY A 233 -9.23 -1.07 -5.14
N ARG A 234 -8.13 -1.24 -4.38
CA ARG A 234 -7.75 -2.52 -3.75
C ARG A 234 -8.87 -3.15 -2.92
N THR A 235 -9.57 -2.33 -2.14
CA THR A 235 -10.60 -2.78 -1.19
C THR A 235 -12.03 -2.76 -1.76
N GLY A 236 -12.21 -2.54 -3.06
CA GLY A 236 -13.55 -2.40 -3.67
C GLY A 236 -14.12 -0.97 -3.68
N ARG A 237 -13.32 0.00 -3.23
CA ARG A 237 -13.59 1.45 -3.24
C ARG A 237 -12.36 2.19 -3.75
N THR A 238 -12.49 3.46 -4.12
CA THR A 238 -11.31 4.23 -4.55
C THR A 238 -10.38 4.41 -3.36
N PHE A 239 -10.90 4.75 -2.20
CA PHE A 239 -10.16 4.80 -0.93
C PHE A 239 -10.82 3.88 0.09
N ALA A 240 -10.04 3.18 0.91
CA ALA A 240 -10.57 2.31 1.95
C ALA A 240 -11.40 3.09 2.99
N CYS A 241 -11.06 4.36 3.25
CA CYS A 241 -11.85 5.25 4.11
C CYS A 241 -13.32 5.42 3.65
N GLU A 242 -13.61 5.28 2.36
CA GLU A 242 -14.98 5.41 1.81
C GLU A 242 -15.93 4.33 2.35
N HIS A 243 -15.42 3.17 2.76
CA HIS A 243 -16.26 2.10 3.31
C HIS A 243 -17.05 2.51 4.55
N GLU A 244 -16.55 3.49 5.30
CA GLU A 244 -17.20 4.01 6.51
C GLU A 244 -17.51 5.51 6.40
N GLY A 245 -17.53 6.06 5.17
CA GLY A 245 -17.87 7.46 4.90
C GLY A 245 -16.87 8.46 5.47
N VAL A 246 -15.60 8.06 5.64
CA VAL A 246 -14.58 8.91 6.24
C VAL A 246 -13.82 9.67 5.16
N VAL A 247 -13.66 10.99 5.36
CA VAL A 247 -12.75 11.83 4.58
C VAL A 247 -11.65 12.35 5.54
N PRO A 248 -10.38 11.93 5.38
CA PRO A 248 -9.25 12.41 6.18
C PRO A 248 -8.89 13.85 5.82
N ASP A 249 -8.04 14.50 6.61
CA ASP A 249 -7.47 15.81 6.25
C ASP A 249 -6.36 15.67 5.21
N MET A 250 -5.64 14.53 5.21
CA MET A 250 -4.61 14.20 4.24
C MET A 250 -4.71 12.75 3.79
N TYR A 251 -4.71 12.54 2.47
CA TYR A 251 -4.45 11.24 1.86
C TYR A 251 -2.96 11.11 1.54
N VAL A 252 -2.38 9.96 1.86
CA VAL A 252 -1.05 9.55 1.40
C VAL A 252 -1.21 8.40 0.42
N LEU A 253 -0.76 8.61 -0.82
CA LEU A 253 -0.98 7.71 -1.96
C LEU A 253 0.34 7.25 -2.56
N GLY A 254 0.37 6.06 -3.15
CA GLY A 254 1.57 5.49 -3.77
C GLY A 254 1.25 4.23 -4.57
N LYS A 255 2.24 3.33 -4.68
CA LYS A 255 2.08 1.97 -5.25
C LYS A 255 1.30 1.97 -6.58
N ALA A 256 0.02 1.61 -6.55
CA ALA A 256 -0.84 1.51 -7.72
C ALA A 256 -0.99 2.84 -8.49
N LEU A 257 -0.70 3.99 -7.87
CA LEU A 257 -0.68 5.29 -8.54
C LEU A 257 0.34 5.35 -9.69
N GLY A 258 1.43 4.59 -9.57
CA GLY A 258 2.45 4.44 -10.60
C GLY A 258 2.16 3.33 -11.61
N GLY A 259 1.02 2.64 -11.48
CA GLY A 259 0.59 1.56 -12.37
C GLY A 259 1.50 0.33 -12.39
N GLY A 260 2.44 0.22 -11.44
CA GLY A 260 3.52 -0.78 -11.48
C GLY A 260 4.59 -0.51 -12.54
N ILE A 261 4.58 0.66 -13.19
CA ILE A 261 5.51 1.02 -14.28
C ILE A 261 6.62 1.95 -13.77
N VAL A 262 6.25 3.00 -13.03
CA VAL A 262 7.18 3.99 -12.47
C VAL A 262 6.81 4.32 -11.02
N PRO A 263 7.77 4.62 -10.13
CA PRO A 263 7.46 5.06 -8.78
C PRO A 263 6.73 6.41 -8.78
N VAL A 264 5.51 6.42 -8.25
CA VAL A 264 4.71 7.64 -8.05
C VAL A 264 4.04 7.57 -6.69
N SER A 265 4.08 8.69 -5.97
CA SER A 265 3.35 8.87 -4.72
C SER A 265 2.89 10.32 -4.58
N ALA A 266 1.93 10.58 -3.70
CA ALA A 266 1.42 11.92 -3.48
C ALA A 266 0.86 12.09 -2.07
N VAL A 267 0.96 13.31 -1.56
CA VAL A 267 0.13 13.80 -0.44
C VAL A 267 -0.96 14.68 -1.04
N VAL A 268 -2.22 14.42 -0.70
CA VAL A 268 -3.38 15.15 -1.22
C VAL A 268 -4.23 15.67 -0.05
N SER A 269 -4.58 16.95 -0.07
CA SER A 269 -5.13 17.65 1.11
C SER A 269 -5.81 18.97 0.72
N SER A 270 -6.46 19.62 1.69
CA SER A 270 -6.96 21.00 1.58
C SER A 270 -5.84 22.04 1.39
N ALA A 271 -6.23 23.23 0.91
CA ALA A 271 -5.34 24.37 0.75
C ALA A 271 -4.73 24.84 2.09
N GLU A 272 -5.53 24.82 3.15
CA GLU A 272 -5.12 25.23 4.50
C GLU A 272 -3.99 24.35 5.08
N VAL A 273 -4.07 23.04 4.84
CA VAL A 273 -3.14 22.07 5.44
C VAL A 273 -1.87 21.94 4.62
N LEU A 274 -1.96 21.74 3.31
CA LEU A 274 -0.78 21.50 2.46
C LEU A 274 -0.11 22.80 1.99
N GLY A 275 -0.81 23.94 2.11
CA GLY A 275 -0.35 25.27 1.64
C GLY A 275 0.66 25.93 2.57
N VAL A 276 1.02 25.22 3.64
CA VAL A 276 1.99 25.67 4.63
C VAL A 276 3.42 25.79 4.07
N PHE A 277 3.73 25.08 2.97
CA PHE A 277 5.04 25.12 2.32
C PHE A 277 5.22 26.37 1.45
N ARG A 278 6.39 26.99 1.58
CA ARG A 278 6.89 28.07 0.72
C ARG A 278 7.99 27.53 -0.20
N PRO A 279 8.26 28.19 -1.35
CA PRO A 279 9.36 27.80 -2.23
C PRO A 279 10.67 27.61 -1.47
N GLY A 280 11.34 26.47 -1.68
CA GLY A 280 12.61 26.11 -1.04
C GLY A 280 12.50 25.31 0.27
N GLU A 281 11.33 25.18 0.90
CA GLU A 281 11.18 24.45 2.18
C GLU A 281 11.03 22.93 2.01
N HIS A 282 10.71 22.47 0.80
CA HIS A 282 10.62 21.07 0.42
C HIS A 282 10.76 20.92 -1.10
N GLY A 283 11.14 19.73 -1.57
CA GLY A 283 11.32 19.47 -2.99
C GLY A 283 11.75 18.03 -3.25
N SER A 284 11.69 17.63 -4.52
CA SER A 284 12.13 16.34 -5.03
C SER A 284 12.56 16.52 -6.48
N THR A 285 13.65 15.85 -6.89
CA THR A 285 14.15 15.91 -8.27
C THR A 285 13.15 15.30 -9.25
N PHE A 286 12.60 14.12 -8.89
CA PHE A 286 11.68 13.34 -9.73
C PHE A 286 10.21 13.54 -9.35
N GLY A 287 9.91 14.15 -8.20
CA GLY A 287 8.54 14.39 -7.75
C GLY A 287 7.74 15.20 -8.77
N GLY A 288 6.71 14.57 -9.33
CA GLY A 288 5.85 15.18 -10.35
C GLY A 288 6.47 15.30 -11.73
N ASN A 289 7.45 14.45 -12.09
CA ASN A 289 8.03 14.46 -13.44
C ASN A 289 7.00 14.11 -14.53
N PRO A 290 7.21 14.56 -15.79
CA PRO A 290 6.26 14.32 -16.89
C PRO A 290 5.87 12.86 -17.12
N LEU A 291 6.82 11.91 -17.04
CA LEU A 291 6.55 10.49 -17.26
C LEU A 291 5.65 9.91 -16.17
N ALA A 292 5.97 10.19 -14.91
CA ALA A 292 5.15 9.81 -13.77
C ALA A 292 3.74 10.41 -13.85
N CYS A 293 3.61 11.69 -14.17
CA CYS A 293 2.32 12.35 -14.33
C CYS A 293 1.48 11.70 -15.44
N ALA A 294 2.07 11.35 -16.59
CA ALA A 294 1.35 10.71 -17.69
C ALA A 294 0.80 9.33 -17.30
N VAL A 295 1.60 8.50 -16.63
CA VAL A 295 1.14 7.18 -16.14
C VAL A 295 0.07 7.34 -15.06
N ALA A 296 0.27 8.25 -14.10
CA ALA A 296 -0.69 8.46 -13.03
C ALA A 296 -2.02 9.04 -13.51
N LEU A 297 -2.02 9.89 -14.55
CA LEU A 297 -3.24 10.37 -15.20
C LEU A 297 -4.06 9.21 -15.78
N GLU A 298 -3.39 8.23 -16.41
CA GLU A 298 -4.09 7.05 -16.93
C GLU A 298 -4.66 6.19 -15.79
N VAL A 299 -3.93 6.04 -14.68
CA VAL A 299 -4.45 5.39 -13.46
C VAL A 299 -5.68 6.13 -12.91
N ILE A 300 -5.65 7.46 -12.83
CA ILE A 300 -6.78 8.27 -12.36
C ILE A 300 -7.99 8.07 -13.28
N ALA A 301 -7.81 8.08 -14.60
CA ALA A 301 -8.87 7.82 -15.57
C ALA A 301 -9.47 6.41 -15.42
N MET A 302 -8.63 5.41 -15.16
CA MET A 302 -9.05 4.03 -14.88
C MET A 302 -9.84 3.93 -13.58
N LEU A 303 -9.45 4.63 -12.52
CA LEU A 303 -10.20 4.66 -11.25
C LEU A 303 -11.54 5.37 -11.39
N ARG A 304 -11.61 6.46 -12.16
CA ARG A 304 -12.84 7.22 -12.41
C ARG A 304 -13.92 6.40 -13.14
N SER A 305 -13.56 5.33 -13.85
CA SER A 305 -14.55 4.46 -14.49
C SER A 305 -15.37 3.64 -13.48
N GLY A 306 -14.84 3.42 -12.27
CA GLY A 306 -15.45 2.57 -11.25
C GLY A 306 -15.35 1.07 -11.51
N GLU A 307 -14.83 0.66 -12.68
CA GLU A 307 -14.75 -0.74 -13.09
C GLU A 307 -13.91 -1.57 -12.12
N TYR A 308 -12.71 -1.09 -11.78
CA TYR A 308 -11.77 -1.84 -10.94
C TYR A 308 -12.24 -1.95 -9.49
N GLN A 309 -12.92 -0.93 -8.98
CA GLN A 309 -13.58 -0.93 -7.68
C GLN A 309 -14.70 -1.97 -7.64
N ALA A 310 -15.58 -1.97 -8.65
CA ALA A 310 -16.66 -2.94 -8.76
C ALA A 310 -16.14 -4.38 -8.82
N ARG A 311 -15.12 -4.63 -9.67
CA ARG A 311 -14.46 -5.94 -9.75
C ARG A 311 -13.84 -6.37 -8.43
N ALA A 312 -13.13 -5.47 -7.75
CA ALA A 312 -12.50 -5.77 -6.47
C ALA A 312 -13.53 -6.06 -5.37
N ALA A 313 -14.70 -5.42 -5.41
CA ALA A 313 -15.81 -5.73 -4.52
C ALA A 313 -16.41 -7.11 -4.84
N GLU A 314 -16.81 -7.36 -6.08
CA GLU A 314 -17.47 -8.61 -6.51
C GLU A 314 -16.57 -9.85 -6.29
N LEU A 315 -15.36 -9.82 -6.85
CA LEU A 315 -14.42 -10.93 -6.69
C LEU A 315 -13.86 -11.01 -5.27
N GLY A 316 -13.86 -9.89 -4.54
CA GLY A 316 -13.51 -9.85 -3.12
C GLY A 316 -14.53 -10.60 -2.26
N GLU A 317 -15.83 -10.39 -2.47
CA GLU A 317 -16.88 -11.16 -1.79
C GLU A 317 -16.73 -12.66 -2.06
N HIS A 318 -16.39 -13.02 -3.30
CA HIS A 318 -16.10 -14.40 -3.63
C HIS A 318 -14.86 -14.93 -2.88
N LEU A 319 -13.73 -14.24 -2.97
CA LEU A 319 -12.48 -14.58 -2.29
C LEU A 319 -12.69 -14.82 -0.79
N HIS A 320 -13.33 -13.86 -0.10
CA HIS A 320 -13.54 -13.93 1.33
C HIS A 320 -14.48 -15.07 1.73
N ARG A 321 -15.52 -15.36 0.94
CA ARG A 321 -16.40 -16.52 1.17
C ARG A 321 -15.62 -17.84 1.06
N GLU A 322 -14.82 -18.00 0.01
CA GLU A 322 -14.06 -19.23 -0.23
C GLU A 322 -12.96 -19.46 0.82
N LEU A 323 -12.32 -18.38 1.28
CA LEU A 323 -11.32 -18.44 2.35
C LEU A 323 -11.95 -18.67 3.72
N ALA A 324 -13.11 -18.06 4.02
CA ALA A 324 -13.81 -18.28 5.28
C ALA A 324 -14.15 -19.75 5.51
N ALA A 325 -14.49 -20.50 4.45
CA ALA A 325 -14.72 -21.94 4.53
C ALA A 325 -13.50 -22.73 5.03
N LEU A 326 -12.27 -22.21 4.88
CA LEU A 326 -11.04 -22.86 5.37
C LEU A 326 -10.92 -22.78 6.90
N THR A 327 -11.51 -21.79 7.55
CA THR A 327 -11.43 -21.64 9.02
C THR A 327 -12.10 -22.81 9.75
N GLY A 328 -13.20 -23.35 9.19
CA GLY A 328 -13.90 -24.52 9.75
C GLY A 328 -13.10 -25.83 9.69
N THR A 329 -11.99 -25.87 8.94
CA THR A 329 -11.15 -27.08 8.79
C THR A 329 -10.08 -27.22 9.87
N GLY A 330 -9.85 -26.17 10.68
CA GLY A 330 -8.75 -26.09 11.63
C GLY A 330 -7.36 -25.89 11.00
N ARG A 331 -7.27 -25.75 9.67
CA ARG A 331 -6.00 -25.49 8.93
C ARG A 331 -5.59 -24.02 8.94
N VAL A 332 -6.58 -23.14 9.07
CA VAL A 332 -6.43 -21.68 9.09
C VAL A 332 -7.03 -21.18 10.39
N THR A 333 -6.33 -20.34 11.13
CA THR A 333 -6.82 -19.77 12.40
C THR A 333 -7.69 -18.54 12.17
N GLN A 334 -7.37 -17.73 11.17
CA GLN A 334 -8.10 -16.51 10.86
C GLN A 334 -8.01 -16.16 9.38
N VAL A 335 -9.09 -15.59 8.85
CA VAL A 335 -9.13 -14.90 7.56
C VAL A 335 -9.66 -13.48 7.81
N ARG A 336 -9.02 -12.50 7.20
CA ARG A 336 -9.38 -11.08 7.32
C ARG A 336 -9.03 -10.33 6.04
N GLY A 337 -9.66 -9.17 5.85
CA GLY A 337 -9.39 -8.28 4.73
C GLY A 337 -10.66 -7.68 4.13
N ARG A 338 -10.51 -6.99 2.99
CA ARG A 338 -11.61 -6.37 2.24
C ARG A 338 -11.25 -6.34 0.74
N GLY A 339 -12.26 -6.48 -0.11
CA GLY A 339 -12.08 -6.50 -1.56
C GLY A 339 -11.18 -7.65 -2.01
N LEU A 340 -10.35 -7.44 -3.03
CA LEU A 340 -9.36 -8.42 -3.47
C LEU A 340 -8.10 -8.38 -2.60
N TRP A 341 -8.26 -8.42 -1.29
CA TRP A 341 -7.14 -8.36 -0.36
C TRP A 341 -7.43 -9.13 0.92
N ALA A 342 -6.69 -10.20 1.15
CA ALA A 342 -6.87 -11.06 2.30
C ALA A 342 -5.55 -11.42 2.98
N GLY A 343 -5.58 -11.42 4.32
CA GLY A 343 -4.62 -12.11 5.17
C GLY A 343 -5.21 -13.44 5.62
N VAL A 344 -4.43 -14.50 5.50
CA VAL A 344 -4.81 -15.87 5.89
C VAL A 344 -3.75 -16.40 6.85
N ASP A 345 -4.14 -16.61 8.11
CA ASP A 345 -3.24 -17.11 9.14
C ASP A 345 -3.22 -18.63 9.13
N ILE A 346 -2.05 -19.19 8.83
CA ILE A 346 -1.85 -20.64 8.80
C ILE A 346 -1.74 -21.15 10.23
N HIS A 347 -2.51 -22.20 10.56
CA HIS A 347 -2.40 -22.82 11.86
C HIS A 347 -1.03 -23.52 11.99
N PRO A 348 -0.24 -23.28 13.06
CA PRO A 348 1.16 -23.73 13.15
C PRO A 348 1.41 -25.22 12.92
N ARG A 349 0.43 -26.07 13.28
CA ARG A 349 0.45 -27.52 12.99
C ARG A 349 0.61 -27.87 11.50
N PHE A 350 0.22 -26.98 10.60
CA PHE A 350 0.21 -27.22 9.15
C PHE A 350 1.30 -26.44 8.39
N GLY A 351 2.13 -25.70 9.13
CA GLY A 351 3.31 -25.01 8.64
C GLY A 351 3.28 -23.52 8.91
N THR A 352 4.40 -22.88 8.57
CA THR A 352 4.54 -21.42 8.53
C THR A 352 3.93 -20.84 7.25
N GLY A 353 3.72 -19.52 7.23
CA GLY A 353 3.35 -18.81 6.02
C GLY A 353 4.35 -19.04 4.89
N ARG A 354 5.66 -19.06 5.21
CA ARG A 354 6.73 -19.30 4.24
C ARG A 354 6.65 -20.71 3.63
N GLU A 355 6.50 -21.75 4.45
CA GLU A 355 6.38 -23.13 3.96
C GLU A 355 5.13 -23.31 3.08
N VAL A 356 4.02 -22.65 3.41
CA VAL A 356 2.82 -22.65 2.56
C VAL A 356 3.06 -21.89 1.25
N SER A 357 3.73 -20.74 1.29
CA SER A 357 4.16 -19.99 0.10
C SER A 357 5.02 -20.84 -0.85
N GLU A 358 5.99 -21.59 -0.31
CA GLU A 358 6.87 -22.46 -1.11
C GLU A 358 6.08 -23.63 -1.74
N LYS A 359 5.19 -24.28 -0.99
CA LYS A 359 4.31 -25.33 -1.52
C LYS A 359 3.32 -24.80 -2.58
N LEU A 360 2.88 -23.56 -2.46
CA LEU A 360 2.04 -22.91 -3.48
C LEU A 360 2.85 -22.56 -4.73
N MET A 361 4.09 -22.09 -4.57
CA MET A 361 5.02 -21.86 -5.67
C MET A 361 5.25 -23.15 -6.46
N ASP A 362 5.43 -24.29 -5.77
CA ASP A 362 5.53 -25.61 -6.39
C ASP A 362 4.27 -26.03 -7.15
N ARG A 363 3.14 -25.36 -6.93
CA ARG A 363 1.88 -25.53 -7.65
C ARG A 363 1.57 -24.39 -8.64
N GLY A 364 2.52 -23.50 -8.88
CA GLY A 364 2.35 -22.38 -9.82
C GLY A 364 1.55 -21.20 -9.27
N VAL A 365 1.52 -21.00 -7.95
CA VAL A 365 0.85 -19.85 -7.31
C VAL A 365 1.85 -19.08 -6.46
N LEU A 366 1.95 -17.78 -6.68
CA LEU A 366 2.85 -16.91 -5.93
C LEU A 366 2.07 -16.06 -4.93
N VAL A 367 2.32 -16.36 -3.65
CA VAL A 367 1.91 -15.56 -2.49
C VAL A 367 3.14 -15.34 -1.60
N LYS A 368 3.11 -14.32 -0.75
CA LYS A 368 4.20 -14.05 0.19
C LYS A 368 3.69 -13.99 1.62
N ASP A 369 4.48 -14.54 2.52
CA ASP A 369 4.24 -14.52 3.95
C ASP A 369 4.52 -13.14 4.57
N THR A 370 3.92 -12.88 5.71
CA THR A 370 4.27 -11.80 6.63
C THR A 370 4.10 -12.30 8.08
N HIS A 371 4.92 -11.76 8.99
CA HIS A 371 4.92 -12.12 10.42
C HIS A 371 4.93 -13.63 10.71
N GLY A 372 5.60 -14.43 9.86
CA GLY A 372 5.83 -15.86 10.05
C GLY A 372 4.63 -16.77 9.75
N SER A 373 3.40 -16.41 10.12
CA SER A 373 2.22 -17.29 9.99
C SER A 373 1.21 -16.86 8.93
N THR A 374 1.22 -15.60 8.50
CA THR A 374 0.18 -15.07 7.59
C THR A 374 0.65 -15.16 6.15
N ILE A 375 -0.15 -15.74 5.26
CA ILE A 375 0.00 -15.53 3.81
C ILE A 375 -0.90 -14.38 3.35
N ARG A 376 -0.39 -13.56 2.42
CA ARG A 376 -1.16 -12.48 1.81
C ARG A 376 -1.62 -12.85 0.41
N ILE A 377 -2.91 -12.65 0.16
CA ILE A 377 -3.55 -12.83 -1.15
C ILE A 377 -4.05 -11.46 -1.61
N ALA A 378 -3.42 -10.93 -2.64
CA ALA A 378 -3.67 -9.62 -3.24
C ALA A 378 -3.49 -9.68 -4.76
N PRO A 379 -4.33 -10.42 -5.51
CA PRO A 379 -4.19 -10.52 -6.97
C PRO A 379 -4.38 -9.15 -7.65
N PRO A 380 -3.91 -8.97 -8.89
CA PRO A 380 -4.35 -7.84 -9.71
C PRO A 380 -5.88 -7.80 -9.83
N LEU A 381 -6.48 -6.61 -9.87
CA LEU A 381 -7.93 -6.43 -9.94
C LEU A 381 -8.52 -6.89 -11.29
N VAL A 382 -7.65 -7.09 -12.27
CA VAL A 382 -7.95 -7.68 -13.59
C VAL A 382 -8.00 -9.20 -13.59
N ILE A 383 -7.69 -9.88 -12.47
CA ILE A 383 -7.72 -11.34 -12.39
C ILE A 383 -9.06 -11.90 -12.87
N ALA A 384 -9.03 -12.96 -13.66
CA ALA A 384 -10.22 -13.70 -14.06
C ALA A 384 -10.77 -14.50 -12.87
N LYS A 385 -12.08 -14.70 -12.80
CA LYS A 385 -12.68 -15.48 -11.70
C LYS A 385 -12.13 -16.91 -11.69
N GLU A 386 -11.98 -17.50 -12.87
CA GLU A 386 -11.49 -18.88 -13.05
C GLU A 386 -10.05 -19.03 -12.54
N ASP A 387 -9.21 -18.02 -12.76
CA ASP A 387 -7.83 -17.99 -12.25
C ASP A 387 -7.81 -17.86 -10.72
N LEU A 388 -8.68 -17.02 -10.16
CA LEU A 388 -8.85 -16.88 -8.71
C LEU A 388 -9.29 -18.21 -8.08
N ASP A 389 -10.31 -18.86 -8.65
CA ASP A 389 -10.82 -20.17 -8.23
C ASP A 389 -9.71 -21.22 -8.28
N TRP A 390 -8.92 -21.24 -9.36
CA TRP A 390 -7.80 -22.15 -9.53
C TRP A 390 -6.71 -21.93 -8.48
N GLY A 391 -6.35 -20.67 -8.20
CA GLY A 391 -5.39 -20.32 -7.15
C GLY A 391 -5.85 -20.77 -5.77
N LEU A 392 -7.13 -20.57 -5.45
CA LEU A 392 -7.75 -21.03 -4.19
C LEU A 392 -7.82 -22.56 -4.10
N ALA A 393 -8.03 -23.25 -5.22
CA ALA A 393 -7.94 -24.71 -5.27
C ALA A 393 -6.52 -25.22 -4.97
N GLN A 394 -5.47 -24.53 -5.45
CA GLN A 394 -4.09 -24.86 -5.08
C GLN A 394 -3.84 -24.67 -3.59
N LEU A 395 -4.34 -23.57 -3.00
CA LEU A 395 -4.24 -23.33 -1.56
C LEU A 395 -4.90 -24.46 -0.76
N ARG A 396 -6.12 -24.88 -1.14
CA ARG A 396 -6.79 -26.06 -0.53
C ARG A 396 -5.96 -27.32 -0.64
N GLY A 397 -5.34 -27.56 -1.81
CA GLY A 397 -4.47 -28.69 -2.05
C GLY A 397 -3.23 -28.70 -1.15
N VAL A 398 -2.57 -27.54 -0.97
CA VAL A 398 -1.43 -27.38 -0.05
C VAL A 398 -1.87 -27.60 1.40
N LEU A 399 -3.03 -27.05 1.76
CA LEU A 399 -3.61 -27.21 3.08
C LEU A 399 -4.25 -28.57 3.29
N GLY A 400 -4.27 -29.49 2.31
CA GLY A 400 -4.86 -30.82 2.45
C GLY A 400 -6.36 -30.84 2.74
N VAL A 401 -7.12 -29.87 2.22
CA VAL A 401 -8.58 -29.78 2.34
C VAL A 401 -9.20 -30.36 1.07
N GLN A 402 -9.95 -31.46 1.18
CA GLN A 402 -10.70 -32.02 0.05
C GLN A 402 -11.99 -31.22 -0.17
N GLY A 403 -12.32 -30.89 -1.42
CA GLY A 403 -13.54 -30.18 -1.75
C GLY A 403 -14.77 -31.06 -1.52
N SER A 404 -15.80 -30.52 -0.85
CA SER A 404 -17.15 -31.02 -1.02
C SER A 404 -17.57 -30.68 -2.45
N VAL A 405 -17.66 -31.72 -3.29
CA VAL A 405 -18.21 -31.66 -4.65
C VAL A 405 -19.64 -31.15 -4.62
#